data_AF-A0AAU2US10-F1
#
_entry.id   AF-A0AAU2US10-F1
#
_cell.length_a   1.000
_cell.length_b   1.000
_cell.length_c   1.000
_cell.angle_alpha   90.00
_cell.angle_beta   90.00
_cell.angle_gamma   90.00
#
_symmetry.space_group_name_H-M   'P 1'
#
loop_
_entity.id
_entity.type
_entity.pdbx_description
1 polymer ?
#
loop_
_entity_poly.entity_id
_entity_poly.type
_entity_poly.pdbx_seq_one_letter_code
_entity_poly.pdbx_strand_id
1 'polypeptide(L)'
;MEVIGGIDTHTDLHQAAVIDTIGRHLATEAFPTTPTGYRDLLEWLHSHGQVLVVGMEGTGSFGAELSRYLHTNQITVIEVDRPDRRARRAAGKSDPIDAYAAATAVLASRATGTPKHRDGAVEAIRGLRVVRASAVKARTQTINQIKSLIITAPAAVREALRSLTTTELVRRLAASRPGTDLAAPATAVKLALKRLAKRYRHLSEEIAEADADLRVLITRTAPGLLALPGVGTETAGQLLVTADDNPDRLASEASFAHLCAASPVPASSGRTDRHRLNRGGDRQANRALHTIVLVRMRHDPRTRDYVARRTLEGLKTKDIFRCLKRFVAREVYRHLTSAFTGAPGPSPAA
;
A
#
# COMPACT_ATOMS: atom_id res chain seq x y z
N MET A 1 -22.56 -15.19 29.95
CA MET A 1 -21.22 -14.67 30.32
C MET A 1 -20.72 -13.85 29.15
N GLU A 2 -20.08 -12.71 29.39
CA GLU A 2 -19.45 -11.90 28.33
C GLU A 2 -17.98 -12.26 28.21
N VAL A 3 -17.47 -12.31 26.99
CA VAL A 3 -16.09 -12.73 26.70
C VAL A 3 -15.43 -11.86 25.64
N ILE A 4 -14.10 -11.84 25.67
CA ILE A 4 -13.23 -11.14 24.72
C ILE A 4 -12.33 -12.17 24.06
N GLY A 5 -12.26 -12.12 22.73
CA GLY A 5 -11.40 -12.97 21.93
C GLY A 5 -10.05 -12.30 21.63
N GLY A 6 -9.01 -13.10 21.47
CA GLY A 6 -7.70 -12.67 20.97
C GLY A 6 -7.18 -13.66 19.96
N ILE A 7 -6.66 -13.19 18.83
CA ILE A 7 -6.27 -14.03 17.71
C ILE A 7 -4.89 -13.63 17.19
N ASP A 8 -3.99 -14.61 17.19
CA ASP A 8 -2.69 -14.54 16.51
C ASP A 8 -2.76 -15.33 15.20
N THR A 9 -2.34 -14.71 14.09
CA THR A 9 -2.62 -15.21 12.74
C THR A 9 -1.36 -15.73 12.05
N HIS A 10 -1.36 -17.01 11.69
CA HIS A 10 -0.31 -17.67 10.90
C HIS A 10 -0.84 -18.25 9.59
N THR A 11 0.06 -18.83 8.79
CA THR A 11 -0.25 -19.37 7.45
C THR A 11 -1.22 -20.54 7.49
N ASP A 12 -1.00 -21.51 8.37
CA ASP A 12 -1.77 -22.77 8.38
C ASP A 12 -2.79 -22.84 9.52
N LEU A 13 -2.49 -22.20 10.65
CA LEU A 13 -3.33 -22.17 11.85
C LEU A 13 -3.48 -20.74 12.38
N HIS A 14 -4.67 -20.41 12.88
CA HIS A 14 -4.91 -19.25 13.71
C HIS A 14 -5.02 -19.69 15.16
N GLN A 15 -4.25 -19.06 16.03
CA GLN A 15 -4.33 -19.31 17.46
C GLN A 15 -5.33 -18.35 18.08
N ALA A 16 -6.37 -18.87 18.72
CA ALA A 16 -7.37 -18.07 19.42
C ALA A 16 -7.28 -18.27 20.94
N ALA A 17 -7.55 -17.22 21.69
CA ALA A 17 -7.69 -17.23 23.14
C ALA A 17 -8.97 -16.50 23.55
N VAL A 18 -9.61 -16.96 24.63
CA VAL A 18 -10.79 -16.32 25.22
C VAL A 18 -10.48 -15.91 26.65
N ILE A 19 -10.87 -14.68 26.98
CA ILE A 19 -10.81 -14.14 28.35
C ILE A 19 -12.18 -13.61 28.76
N ASP A 20 -12.44 -13.56 30.06
CA ASP A 20 -13.61 -12.87 30.61
C ASP A 20 -13.39 -11.35 30.74
N THR A 21 -14.39 -10.63 31.23
CA THR A 21 -14.35 -9.16 31.38
C THR A 21 -13.41 -8.65 32.47
N ILE A 22 -12.87 -9.52 33.32
CA ILE A 22 -11.82 -9.18 34.30
C ILE A 22 -10.42 -9.63 33.85
N GLY A 23 -10.32 -10.24 32.66
CA GLY A 23 -9.07 -10.66 32.04
C GLY A 23 -8.60 -12.05 32.45
N ARG A 24 -9.45 -12.86 33.10
CA ARG A 24 -9.14 -14.26 33.39
C ARG A 24 -9.15 -15.06 32.10
N HIS A 25 -8.11 -15.84 31.88
CA HIS A 25 -8.03 -16.79 30.77
C HIS A 25 -9.06 -17.92 30.94
N LEU A 26 -9.85 -18.17 29.90
CA LEU A 26 -10.87 -19.24 29.87
C LEU A 26 -10.40 -20.43 29.04
N ALA A 27 -9.93 -20.18 27.81
CA ALA A 27 -9.49 -21.24 26.91
C ALA A 27 -8.57 -20.70 25.80
N THR A 28 -7.79 -21.60 25.20
CA THR A 28 -6.97 -21.35 24.01
C THR A 28 -7.08 -22.54 23.07
N GLU A 29 -7.28 -22.29 21.79
CA GLU A 29 -7.42 -23.33 20.76
C GLU A 29 -6.89 -22.85 19.40
N ALA A 30 -6.48 -23.80 18.55
CA ALA A 30 -5.92 -23.53 17.23
C ALA A 30 -6.88 -24.01 16.14
N PHE A 31 -7.10 -23.16 15.13
CA PHE A 31 -8.05 -23.41 14.06
C PHE A 31 -7.37 -23.35 12.68
N PRO A 32 -7.70 -24.22 11.73
CA PRO A 32 -7.20 -24.15 10.35
C PRO A 32 -7.54 -22.82 9.66
N THR A 33 -6.64 -22.33 8.81
CA THR A 33 -6.87 -21.16 7.94
C THR A 33 -7.79 -21.47 6.75
N THR A 34 -8.99 -21.96 7.04
CA THR A 34 -9.98 -22.37 6.05
C THR A 34 -11.37 -21.82 6.40
N PRO A 35 -12.30 -21.71 5.43
CA PRO A 35 -13.66 -21.26 5.72
C PRO A 35 -14.37 -22.09 6.80
N THR A 36 -14.10 -23.39 6.90
CA THR A 36 -14.61 -24.24 7.97
C THR A 36 -13.95 -23.90 9.31
N GLY A 37 -12.63 -23.80 9.35
CA GLY A 37 -11.92 -23.40 10.56
C GLY A 37 -12.32 -22.01 11.09
N TYR A 38 -12.70 -21.07 10.22
CA TYR A 38 -13.22 -19.76 10.65
C TYR A 38 -14.61 -19.86 11.31
N ARG A 39 -15.49 -20.73 10.78
CA ARG A 39 -16.78 -21.03 11.41
C ARG A 39 -16.57 -21.70 12.77
N ASP A 40 -15.74 -22.74 12.80
CA ASP A 40 -15.44 -23.50 14.02
C ASP A 40 -14.84 -22.59 15.11
N LEU A 41 -13.94 -21.68 14.72
CA LEU A 41 -13.37 -20.67 15.62
C LEU A 41 -14.46 -19.79 16.21
N LEU A 42 -15.38 -19.27 15.38
CA LEU A 42 -16.44 -18.38 15.84
C LEU A 42 -17.47 -19.11 16.72
N GLU A 43 -17.86 -20.32 16.36
CA GLU A 43 -18.73 -21.17 17.18
C GLU A 43 -18.07 -21.48 18.53
N TRP A 44 -16.78 -21.78 18.52
CA TRP A 44 -16.00 -21.99 19.74
C TRP A 44 -15.98 -20.74 20.62
N LEU A 45 -15.72 -19.55 20.06
CA LEU A 45 -15.80 -18.29 20.84
C LEU A 45 -17.17 -18.11 21.50
N HIS A 46 -18.26 -18.37 20.76
CA HIS A 46 -19.62 -18.28 21.28
C HIS A 46 -19.94 -19.33 22.35
N SER A 47 -19.30 -20.50 22.31
CA SER A 47 -19.49 -21.54 23.32
C SER A 47 -19.02 -21.10 24.73
N HIS A 48 -18.11 -20.12 24.80
CA HIS A 48 -17.62 -19.55 26.06
C HIS A 48 -18.45 -18.36 26.56
N GLY A 49 -19.29 -17.76 25.71
CA GLY A 49 -20.15 -16.64 26.08
C GLY A 49 -20.48 -15.69 24.92
N GLN A 50 -21.07 -14.55 25.25
CA GLN A 50 -21.32 -13.46 24.31
C GLN A 50 -20.00 -12.76 23.98
N VAL A 51 -19.56 -12.88 22.73
CA VAL A 51 -18.32 -12.27 22.24
C VAL A 51 -18.52 -10.77 22.07
N LEU A 52 -17.89 -9.96 22.92
CA LEU A 52 -17.99 -8.51 22.86
C LEU A 52 -17.10 -7.92 21.75
N VAL A 53 -15.87 -8.43 21.66
CA VAL A 53 -14.85 -7.90 20.76
C VAL A 53 -13.73 -8.93 20.59
N VAL A 54 -13.08 -8.91 19.42
CA VAL A 54 -11.93 -9.75 19.10
C VAL A 54 -10.73 -8.88 18.78
N GLY A 55 -9.65 -9.02 19.55
CA GLY A 55 -8.33 -8.47 19.20
C GLY A 55 -7.62 -9.38 18.20
N MET A 56 -7.17 -8.84 17.07
CA MET A 56 -6.51 -9.64 16.03
C MET A 56 -5.20 -9.00 15.57
N GLU A 57 -4.13 -9.79 15.54
CA GLU A 57 -2.90 -9.41 14.83
C GLU A 57 -3.01 -9.77 13.35
N GLY A 58 -2.50 -8.92 12.46
CA GLY A 58 -2.30 -9.31 11.06
C GLY A 58 -3.57 -9.35 10.20
N THR A 59 -4.60 -8.57 10.56
CA THR A 59 -5.88 -8.38 9.81
C THR A 59 -5.69 -8.00 8.35
N GLY A 60 -4.53 -7.42 7.98
CA GLY A 60 -4.17 -7.12 6.60
C GLY A 60 -3.32 -8.17 5.87
N SER A 61 -3.09 -9.34 6.48
CA SER A 61 -2.16 -10.37 6.01
C SER A 61 -2.73 -11.78 6.19
N PHE A 62 -2.18 -12.61 7.09
CA PHE A 62 -2.69 -13.95 7.36
C PHE A 62 -4.11 -13.94 7.94
N GLY A 63 -4.46 -12.93 8.73
CA GLY A 63 -5.80 -12.74 9.28
C GLY A 63 -6.81 -12.11 8.35
N ALA A 64 -6.48 -11.84 7.08
CA ALA A 64 -7.36 -11.04 6.21
C ALA A 64 -8.74 -11.67 6.00
N GLU A 65 -8.79 -12.97 5.69
CA GLU A 65 -10.06 -13.63 5.46
C GLU A 65 -10.86 -13.86 6.74
N LEU A 66 -10.18 -14.19 7.85
CA LEU A 66 -10.84 -14.32 9.15
C LEU A 66 -11.42 -12.97 9.62
N SER A 67 -10.71 -11.86 9.42
CA SER A 67 -11.21 -10.52 9.75
C SER A 67 -12.47 -10.18 8.96
N ARG A 68 -12.54 -10.52 7.67
CA ARG A 68 -13.76 -10.38 6.86
C ARG A 68 -14.88 -11.25 7.39
N TYR A 69 -14.59 -12.53 7.65
CA TYR A 69 -15.56 -13.49 8.16
C TYR A 69 -16.19 -13.02 9.49
N LEU A 70 -15.37 -12.56 10.43
CA LEU A 70 -15.85 -12.00 11.71
C LEU A 70 -16.71 -10.74 11.49
N HIS A 71 -16.28 -9.83 10.61
CA HIS A 71 -17.05 -8.63 10.29
C HIS A 71 -18.41 -8.97 9.66
N THR A 72 -18.49 -9.91 8.72
CA THR A 72 -19.75 -10.38 8.12
C THR A 72 -20.69 -10.99 9.15
N ASN A 73 -20.14 -11.61 10.21
CA ASN A 73 -20.92 -12.14 11.34
C ASN A 73 -21.11 -11.12 12.47
N GLN A 74 -20.95 -9.81 12.18
CA GLN A 74 -21.21 -8.70 13.10
C GLN A 74 -20.33 -8.72 14.37
N ILE A 75 -19.17 -9.37 14.31
CA ILE A 75 -18.20 -9.35 15.40
C ILE A 75 -17.28 -8.15 15.24
N THR A 76 -17.18 -7.35 16.30
CA THR A 76 -16.25 -6.21 16.35
C THR A 76 -14.81 -6.73 16.41
N VAL A 77 -13.99 -6.35 15.44
CA VAL A 77 -12.55 -6.69 15.39
C VAL A 77 -11.72 -5.43 15.65
N ILE A 78 -10.75 -5.54 16.54
CA ILE A 78 -9.74 -4.51 16.80
C ILE A 78 -8.38 -5.03 16.33
N GLU A 79 -7.72 -4.26 15.46
CA GLU A 79 -6.35 -4.53 15.04
C GLU A 79 -5.40 -4.28 16.22
N VAL A 80 -4.70 -5.34 16.62
CA VAL A 80 -3.67 -5.27 17.66
C VAL A 80 -2.33 -5.15 16.96
N ASP A 81 -1.72 -3.97 17.08
CA ASP A 81 -0.36 -3.75 16.63
C ASP A 81 0.60 -4.67 17.40
N ARG A 82 1.58 -5.22 16.68
CA ARG A 82 2.65 -6.04 17.27
C ARG A 82 3.27 -5.31 18.48
N PRO A 83 3.26 -5.89 19.69
CA PRO A 83 3.91 -5.27 20.84
C PRO A 83 5.41 -5.07 20.59
N ASP A 84 6.00 -4.11 21.29
CA ASP A 84 7.43 -3.77 21.19
C ASP A 84 8.28 -5.03 21.24
N ARG A 85 9.15 -5.21 20.23
CA ARG A 85 10.08 -6.36 20.12
C ARG A 85 10.90 -6.58 21.39
N ARG A 86 11.12 -5.53 22.20
CA ARG A 86 11.78 -5.67 23.52
C ARG A 86 10.93 -6.40 24.56
N ALA A 87 9.63 -6.11 24.64
CA ALA A 87 8.71 -6.79 25.57
C ALA A 87 8.55 -8.28 25.19
N ARG A 88 8.44 -8.57 23.88
CA ARG A 88 8.32 -9.95 23.35
C ARG A 88 9.52 -10.86 23.68
N ARG A 89 10.74 -10.31 23.79
CA ARG A 89 11.94 -11.10 24.13
C ARG A 89 12.00 -11.51 25.60
N ALA A 90 11.34 -10.77 26.49
CA ALA A 90 11.35 -11.05 27.92
C ALA A 90 10.34 -12.14 28.32
N ALA A 91 9.24 -12.29 27.56
CA ALA A 91 8.13 -13.20 27.90
C ALA A 91 8.24 -14.61 27.29
N GLY A 92 9.16 -14.84 26.34
CA GLY A 92 9.20 -16.09 25.56
C GLY A 92 8.22 -16.06 24.38
N LYS A 93 8.55 -16.76 23.28
CA LYS A 93 7.73 -16.81 22.06
C LYS A 93 6.85 -18.05 22.08
N SER A 94 5.54 -17.88 22.20
CA SER A 94 4.55 -18.96 22.04
C SER A 94 3.26 -18.36 21.48
N ASP A 95 2.72 -18.95 20.42
CA ASP A 95 1.54 -18.42 19.71
C ASP A 95 0.31 -18.29 20.64
N PRO A 96 0.04 -19.23 21.59
CA PRO A 96 -0.94 -19.05 22.67
C PRO A 96 -0.80 -17.76 23.49
N ILE A 97 0.45 -17.34 23.78
CA ILE A 97 0.72 -16.13 24.56
C ILE A 97 0.37 -14.90 23.74
N ASP A 98 0.67 -14.91 22.44
CA ASP A 98 0.37 -13.79 21.55
C ASP A 98 -1.14 -13.62 21.35
N ALA A 99 -1.91 -14.71 21.22
CA ALA A 99 -3.37 -14.67 21.16
C ALA A 99 -3.99 -14.12 22.45
N TYR A 100 -3.54 -14.59 23.62
CA TYR A 100 -3.98 -14.04 24.91
C TYR A 100 -3.62 -12.55 25.06
N ALA A 101 -2.39 -12.17 24.69
CA ALA A 101 -1.94 -10.79 24.75
C ALA A 101 -2.78 -9.86 23.85
N ALA A 102 -3.26 -10.35 22.71
CA ALA A 102 -4.18 -9.61 21.84
C ALA A 102 -5.53 -9.35 22.54
N ALA A 103 -6.12 -10.36 23.17
CA ALA A 103 -7.36 -10.20 23.95
C ALA A 103 -7.17 -9.19 25.10
N THR A 104 -6.08 -9.31 25.86
CA THR A 104 -5.77 -8.42 26.98
C THR A 104 -5.47 -6.99 26.50
N ALA A 105 -4.86 -6.80 25.33
CA ALA A 105 -4.60 -5.48 24.77
C ALA A 105 -5.90 -4.74 24.43
N VAL A 106 -6.90 -5.46 23.94
CA VAL A 106 -8.24 -4.93 23.69
C VAL A 106 -8.97 -4.63 25.00
N LEU A 107 -9.01 -5.58 25.95
CA LEU A 107 -9.65 -5.38 27.25
C LEU A 107 -9.07 -4.15 27.99
N ALA A 108 -7.75 -3.97 27.94
CA ALA A 108 -7.08 -2.84 28.57
C ALA A 108 -7.16 -1.52 27.78
N SER A 109 -7.89 -1.48 26.66
CA SER A 109 -7.97 -0.33 25.75
C SER A 109 -6.60 0.17 25.25
N ARG A 110 -5.59 -0.70 25.23
CA ARG A 110 -4.26 -0.40 24.70
C ARG A 110 -4.21 -0.54 23.18
N ALA A 111 -5.09 -1.36 22.61
CA ALA A 111 -5.33 -1.47 21.18
C ALA A 111 -6.71 -0.88 20.85
N THR A 112 -6.74 0.03 19.88
CA THR A 112 -7.96 0.74 19.43
C THR A 112 -8.04 0.87 17.90
N GLY A 113 -7.15 0.18 17.17
CA GLY A 113 -7.09 0.28 15.72
C GLY A 113 -8.27 -0.39 15.06
N THR A 114 -9.05 0.35 14.27
CA THR A 114 -10.05 -0.25 13.38
C THR A 114 -9.34 -0.85 12.16
N PRO A 115 -9.48 -2.17 11.91
CA PRO A 115 -8.89 -2.81 10.74
C PRO A 115 -9.42 -2.20 9.43
N LYS A 116 -8.63 -2.33 8.38
CA LYS A 116 -9.10 -2.15 7.00
C LYS A 116 -10.12 -3.23 6.65
N HIS A 117 -11.25 -2.88 6.05
CA HIS A 117 -12.26 -3.88 5.66
C HIS A 117 -11.75 -4.80 4.55
N ARG A 118 -11.07 -4.24 3.53
CA ARG A 118 -10.50 -4.98 2.40
C ARG A 118 -11.48 -5.93 1.70
N ASP A 119 -12.74 -5.57 1.60
CA ASP A 119 -13.80 -6.41 1.02
C ASP A 119 -14.53 -5.72 -0.14
N GLY A 120 -14.19 -4.46 -0.45
CA GLY A 120 -14.84 -3.65 -1.47
C GLY A 120 -13.99 -3.39 -2.72
N ALA A 121 -14.35 -2.30 -3.41
CA ALA A 121 -13.72 -1.93 -4.68
C ALA A 121 -12.25 -1.54 -4.49
N VAL A 122 -11.86 -1.02 -3.32
CA VAL A 122 -10.46 -0.68 -3.03
C VAL A 122 -9.60 -1.94 -2.93
N GLU A 123 -10.12 -3.06 -2.44
CA GLU A 123 -9.40 -4.34 -2.44
C GLU A 123 -9.16 -4.86 -3.86
N ALA A 124 -10.16 -4.75 -4.75
CA ALA A 124 -9.98 -5.08 -6.17
C ALA A 124 -8.90 -4.20 -6.83
N ILE A 125 -8.92 -2.89 -6.54
CA ILE A 125 -7.88 -1.94 -6.96
C ILE A 125 -6.51 -2.37 -6.40
N ARG A 126 -6.43 -2.76 -5.12
CA ARG A 126 -5.18 -3.24 -4.50
C ARG A 126 -4.62 -4.44 -5.25
N GLY A 127 -5.46 -5.42 -5.56
CA GLY A 127 -5.07 -6.63 -6.30
C GLY A 127 -4.44 -6.30 -7.66
N LEU A 128 -5.13 -5.52 -8.48
CA LEU A 128 -4.62 -5.11 -9.80
C LEU A 128 -3.35 -4.26 -9.72
N ARG A 129 -3.24 -3.39 -8.70
CA ARG A 129 -2.02 -2.61 -8.47
C ARG A 129 -0.81 -3.47 -8.16
N VAL A 130 -0.97 -4.61 -7.49
CA VAL A 130 0.13 -5.56 -7.23
C VAL A 130 0.70 -6.08 -8.54
N VAL A 131 -0.17 -6.54 -9.45
CA VAL A 131 0.21 -7.03 -10.79
C VAL A 131 0.95 -5.94 -11.56
N ARG A 132 0.33 -4.75 -11.66
CA ARG A 132 0.92 -3.60 -12.35
C ARG A 132 2.29 -3.21 -11.79
N ALA A 133 2.43 -3.10 -10.47
CA ALA A 133 3.68 -2.71 -9.83
C ALA A 133 4.79 -3.74 -10.08
N SER A 134 4.44 -5.04 -10.05
CA SER A 134 5.34 -6.14 -10.41
C SER A 134 5.81 -6.02 -11.86
N ALA A 135 4.87 -5.84 -12.80
CA ALA A 135 5.18 -5.71 -14.22
C ALA A 135 6.07 -4.49 -14.51
N VAL A 136 5.80 -3.33 -13.89
CA VAL A 136 6.65 -2.13 -14.00
C VAL A 136 8.07 -2.39 -13.51
N LYS A 137 8.22 -3.08 -12.37
CA LYS A 137 9.53 -3.44 -11.81
C LYS A 137 10.28 -4.38 -12.76
N ALA A 138 9.62 -5.43 -13.23
CA ALA A 138 10.20 -6.40 -14.16
C ALA A 138 10.57 -5.76 -15.51
N ARG A 139 9.75 -4.85 -16.03
CA ARG A 139 10.03 -4.13 -17.28
C ARG A 139 11.26 -3.24 -17.14
N THR A 140 11.38 -2.55 -16.01
CA THR A 140 12.54 -1.71 -15.68
C THR A 140 13.81 -2.55 -15.57
N GLN A 141 13.75 -3.69 -14.88
CA GLN A 141 14.87 -4.63 -14.81
C GLN A 141 15.26 -5.15 -16.21
N THR A 142 14.27 -5.49 -17.03
CA THR A 142 14.48 -6.01 -18.39
C THR A 142 15.21 -5.00 -19.28
N ILE A 143 14.82 -3.72 -19.27
CA ILE A 143 15.52 -2.71 -20.07
C ILE A 143 16.94 -2.43 -19.56
N ASN A 144 17.16 -2.49 -18.24
CA ASN A 144 18.50 -2.37 -17.68
C ASN A 144 19.40 -3.54 -18.11
N GLN A 145 18.86 -4.77 -18.15
CA GLN A 145 19.58 -5.95 -18.66
C GLN A 145 19.90 -5.81 -20.16
N ILE A 146 18.96 -5.31 -20.98
CA ILE A 146 19.20 -5.03 -22.40
C ILE A 146 20.37 -4.04 -22.55
N LYS A 147 20.33 -2.92 -21.83
CA LYS A 147 21.39 -1.90 -21.88
C LYS A 147 22.74 -2.45 -21.41
N SER A 148 22.74 -3.22 -20.32
CA SER A 148 23.95 -3.85 -19.79
C SER A 148 24.57 -4.84 -20.77
N LEU A 149 23.78 -5.71 -21.39
CA LEU A 149 24.28 -6.66 -22.39
C LEU A 149 24.82 -5.98 -23.64
N ILE A 150 24.24 -4.84 -24.05
CA ILE A 150 24.76 -4.06 -25.19
C ILE A 150 26.14 -3.50 -24.90
N ILE A 151 26.42 -3.07 -23.66
CA ILE A 151 27.72 -2.51 -23.28
C ILE A 151 28.84 -3.54 -23.50
N THR A 152 28.60 -4.80 -23.10
CA THR A 152 29.57 -5.90 -23.18
C THR A 152 29.46 -6.73 -24.46
N ALA A 153 28.57 -6.37 -25.40
CA ALA A 153 28.38 -7.11 -26.64
C ALA A 153 29.58 -6.95 -27.59
N PRO A 154 29.82 -7.92 -28.51
CA PRO A 154 30.78 -7.76 -29.60
C PRO A 154 30.53 -6.48 -30.40
N ALA A 155 31.61 -5.83 -30.87
CA ALA A 155 31.58 -4.48 -31.44
C ALA A 155 30.50 -4.30 -32.53
N ALA A 156 30.42 -5.23 -33.49
CA ALA A 156 29.41 -5.20 -34.55
C ALA A 156 27.95 -5.21 -34.04
N VAL A 157 27.68 -5.86 -32.91
CA VAL A 157 26.34 -5.86 -32.28
C VAL A 157 26.10 -4.56 -31.53
N ARG A 158 27.09 -4.11 -30.74
CA ARG A 158 27.00 -2.89 -29.94
C ARG A 158 26.81 -1.64 -30.80
N GLU A 159 27.61 -1.50 -31.85
CA GLU A 159 27.57 -0.35 -32.76
C GLU A 159 26.25 -0.23 -33.49
N ALA A 160 25.66 -1.37 -33.90
CA ALA A 160 24.35 -1.40 -34.54
C ALA A 160 23.19 -0.95 -33.63
N LEU A 161 23.38 -0.94 -32.31
CA LEU A 161 22.30 -0.73 -31.33
C LEU A 161 22.47 0.52 -30.46
N ARG A 162 23.70 1.03 -30.26
CA ARG A 162 24.02 2.10 -29.28
C ARG A 162 23.29 3.43 -29.48
N SER A 163 22.92 3.76 -30.72
CA SER A 163 22.27 5.04 -31.06
C SER A 163 20.75 5.00 -31.00
N LEU A 164 20.16 3.82 -30.81
CA LEU A 164 18.70 3.65 -30.86
C LEU A 164 18.05 4.14 -29.57
N THR A 165 16.89 4.79 -29.70
CA THR A 165 16.02 5.05 -28.55
C THR A 165 15.52 3.73 -27.95
N THR A 166 15.03 3.75 -26.71
CA THR A 166 14.51 2.53 -26.07
C THR A 166 13.38 1.87 -26.88
N THR A 167 12.48 2.68 -27.46
CA THR A 167 11.38 2.20 -28.29
C THR A 167 11.88 1.52 -29.57
N GLU A 168 12.79 2.15 -30.29
CA GLU A 168 13.38 1.59 -31.52
C GLU A 168 14.20 0.34 -31.24
N LEU A 169 14.99 0.37 -30.15
CA LEU A 169 15.81 -0.74 -29.70
C LEU A 169 14.96 -1.98 -29.42
N VAL A 170 13.92 -1.85 -28.60
CA VAL A 170 13.01 -2.96 -28.27
C VAL A 170 12.32 -3.48 -29.53
N ARG A 171 11.83 -2.59 -30.40
CA ARG A 171 11.17 -2.98 -31.67
C ARG A 171 12.11 -3.79 -32.55
N ARG A 172 13.32 -3.29 -32.79
CA ARG A 172 14.34 -3.93 -33.64
C ARG A 172 14.79 -5.27 -33.07
N LEU A 173 15.07 -5.32 -31.77
CA LEU A 173 15.50 -6.56 -31.10
C LEU A 173 14.41 -7.62 -31.12
N ALA A 174 13.15 -7.26 -30.84
CA ALA A 174 12.04 -8.21 -30.85
C ALA A 174 11.79 -8.82 -32.24
N ALA A 175 11.98 -8.03 -33.30
CA ALA A 175 11.83 -8.45 -34.70
C ALA A 175 13.08 -9.14 -35.28
N SER A 176 14.22 -9.10 -34.59
CA SER A 176 15.48 -9.63 -35.10
C SER A 176 15.42 -11.15 -35.36
N ARG A 177 16.24 -11.64 -36.29
CA ARG A 177 16.43 -13.06 -36.60
C ARG A 177 17.91 -13.42 -36.39
N PRO A 178 18.32 -13.68 -35.13
CA PRO A 178 19.68 -14.18 -34.85
C PRO A 178 19.93 -15.48 -35.60
N GLY A 179 21.18 -15.74 -35.96
CA GLY A 179 21.60 -17.02 -36.53
C GLY A 179 21.43 -18.19 -35.55
N THR A 180 21.79 -19.39 -35.99
CA THR A 180 21.61 -20.64 -35.23
C THR A 180 22.85 -21.08 -34.46
N ASP A 181 24.03 -20.63 -34.84
CA ASP A 181 25.28 -20.96 -34.13
C ASP A 181 25.37 -20.21 -32.80
N LEU A 182 24.98 -20.88 -31.71
CA LEU A 182 25.00 -20.31 -30.36
C LEU A 182 26.40 -20.34 -29.71
N ALA A 183 27.37 -21.04 -30.29
CA ALA A 183 28.75 -20.99 -29.81
C ALA A 183 29.40 -19.64 -30.17
N ALA A 184 28.95 -18.99 -31.25
CA ALA A 184 29.36 -17.64 -31.61
C ALA A 184 28.77 -16.58 -30.64
N PRO A 185 29.61 -15.82 -29.90
CA PRO A 185 29.12 -14.86 -28.90
C PRO A 185 28.17 -13.79 -29.46
N ALA A 186 28.40 -13.32 -30.68
CA ALA A 186 27.52 -12.33 -31.32
C ALA A 186 26.10 -12.86 -31.56
N THR A 187 25.98 -14.14 -31.94
CA THR A 187 24.69 -14.80 -32.16
C THR A 187 23.97 -15.04 -30.84
N ALA A 188 24.67 -15.56 -29.84
CA ALA A 188 24.13 -15.77 -28.49
C ALA A 188 23.62 -14.47 -27.85
N VAL A 189 24.39 -13.39 -27.92
CA VAL A 189 23.99 -12.07 -27.40
C VAL A 189 22.78 -11.52 -28.15
N LYS A 190 22.73 -11.61 -29.49
CA LYS A 190 21.54 -11.19 -30.28
C LYS A 190 20.29 -11.97 -29.87
N LEU A 191 20.41 -13.27 -29.60
CA LEU A 191 19.29 -14.10 -29.13
C LEU A 191 18.83 -13.70 -27.72
N ALA A 192 19.76 -13.49 -26.79
CA ALA A 192 19.44 -13.03 -25.44
C ALA A 192 18.72 -11.68 -25.47
N LEU A 193 19.24 -10.71 -26.24
CA LEU A 193 18.62 -9.40 -26.44
C LEU A 193 17.21 -9.50 -27.05
N LYS A 194 17.00 -10.40 -28.02
CA LYS A 194 15.67 -10.67 -28.58
C LYS A 194 14.68 -11.18 -27.52
N ARG A 195 15.10 -12.14 -26.69
CA ARG A 195 14.27 -12.69 -25.61
C ARG A 195 13.87 -11.61 -24.59
N LEU A 196 14.83 -10.78 -24.17
CA LEU A 196 14.56 -9.65 -23.27
C LEU A 196 13.63 -8.61 -23.91
N ALA A 197 13.82 -8.30 -25.21
CA ALA A 197 12.94 -7.36 -25.90
C ALA A 197 11.50 -7.86 -26.01
N LYS A 198 11.30 -9.17 -26.27
CA LYS A 198 9.95 -9.79 -26.22
C LYS A 198 9.34 -9.69 -24.83
N ARG A 199 10.11 -9.99 -23.77
CA ARG A 199 9.66 -9.82 -22.38
C ARG A 199 9.27 -8.37 -22.07
N TYR A 200 10.08 -7.41 -22.50
CA TYR A 200 9.77 -5.98 -22.31
C TYR A 200 8.44 -5.60 -22.97
N ARG A 201 8.17 -6.09 -24.18
CA ARG A 201 6.90 -5.84 -24.89
C ARG A 201 5.72 -6.43 -24.14
N HIS A 202 5.80 -7.70 -23.78
CA HIS A 202 4.75 -8.38 -23.02
C HIS A 202 4.43 -7.66 -21.70
N LEU A 203 5.46 -7.30 -20.93
CA LEU A 203 5.27 -6.51 -19.70
C LEU A 203 4.70 -5.12 -19.97
N SER A 204 4.96 -4.53 -21.14
CA SER A 204 4.38 -3.23 -21.50
C SER A 204 2.89 -3.34 -21.83
N GLU A 205 2.49 -4.44 -22.48
CA GLU A 205 1.10 -4.79 -22.77
C GLU A 205 0.35 -5.04 -21.45
N GLU A 206 0.88 -5.88 -20.57
CA GLU A 206 0.31 -6.17 -19.24
C GLU A 206 0.15 -4.91 -18.37
N ILE A 207 1.11 -3.98 -18.42
CA ILE A 207 0.99 -2.69 -17.71
C ILE A 207 -0.14 -1.85 -18.29
N ALA A 208 -0.29 -1.81 -19.62
CA ALA A 208 -1.32 -1.01 -20.28
C ALA A 208 -2.72 -1.56 -19.99
N GLU A 209 -2.88 -2.89 -20.01
CA GLU A 209 -4.10 -3.59 -19.62
C GLU A 209 -4.46 -3.29 -18.16
N ALA A 210 -3.52 -3.47 -17.23
CA ALA A 210 -3.75 -3.15 -15.82
C ALA A 210 -4.05 -1.65 -15.57
N ASP A 211 -3.41 -0.74 -16.31
CA ASP A 211 -3.73 0.70 -16.27
C ASP A 211 -5.16 1.00 -16.74
N ALA A 212 -5.66 0.28 -17.75
CA ALA A 212 -7.03 0.41 -18.24
C ALA A 212 -8.05 -0.08 -17.21
N ASP A 213 -7.85 -1.28 -16.66
CA ASP A 213 -8.73 -1.86 -15.64
C ASP A 213 -8.80 -1.00 -14.38
N LEU A 214 -7.63 -0.55 -13.89
CA LEU A 214 -7.55 0.36 -12.75
C LEU A 214 -8.27 1.67 -13.03
N ARG A 215 -8.17 2.22 -14.24
CA ARG A 215 -8.89 3.46 -14.61
C ARG A 215 -10.40 3.27 -14.53
N VAL A 216 -10.93 2.14 -15.01
CA VAL A 216 -12.37 1.83 -14.93
C VAL A 216 -12.82 1.77 -13.47
N LEU A 217 -12.12 1.00 -12.63
CA LEU A 217 -12.48 0.85 -11.21
C LEU A 217 -12.41 2.18 -10.46
N ILE A 218 -11.30 2.92 -10.59
CA ILE A 218 -11.10 4.17 -9.86
C ILE A 218 -12.09 5.26 -10.32
N THR A 219 -12.44 5.29 -11.61
CA THR A 219 -13.45 6.24 -12.11
C THR A 219 -14.82 5.98 -11.47
N ARG A 220 -15.16 4.70 -11.21
CA ARG A 220 -16.39 4.33 -10.52
C ARG A 220 -16.33 4.60 -9.01
N THR A 221 -15.20 4.27 -8.38
CA THR A 221 -15.04 4.36 -6.91
C THR A 221 -14.84 5.79 -6.43
N ALA A 222 -14.01 6.59 -7.10
CA ALA A 222 -13.63 7.92 -6.65
C ALA A 222 -13.38 8.90 -7.83
N PRO A 223 -14.41 9.24 -8.63
CA PRO A 223 -14.25 10.13 -9.78
C PRO A 223 -13.72 11.52 -9.38
N GLY A 224 -14.17 12.05 -8.24
CA GLY A 224 -13.69 13.34 -7.72
C GLY A 224 -12.20 13.36 -7.40
N LEU A 225 -11.62 12.21 -7.00
CA LEU A 225 -10.18 12.10 -6.76
C LEU A 225 -9.38 12.18 -8.07
N LEU A 226 -9.87 11.58 -9.16
CA LEU A 226 -9.24 11.65 -10.49
C LEU A 226 -9.38 13.04 -11.14
N ALA A 227 -10.39 13.82 -10.75
CA ALA A 227 -10.57 15.19 -11.24
C ALA A 227 -9.53 16.16 -10.66
N LEU A 228 -8.83 15.78 -9.57
CA LEU A 228 -7.84 16.64 -8.95
C LEU A 228 -6.60 16.84 -9.83
N PRO A 229 -6.06 18.08 -9.91
CA PRO A 229 -4.84 18.35 -10.67
C PRO A 229 -3.70 17.44 -10.24
N GLY A 230 -2.99 16.86 -11.21
CA GLY A 230 -1.83 16.01 -10.97
C GLY A 230 -2.12 14.63 -10.37
N VAL A 231 -3.39 14.27 -10.15
CA VAL A 231 -3.77 12.92 -9.72
C VAL A 231 -4.04 12.05 -10.95
N GLY A 232 -3.22 11.02 -11.14
CA GLY A 232 -3.44 9.97 -12.15
C GLY A 232 -3.94 8.67 -11.52
N THR A 233 -4.30 7.71 -12.38
CA THR A 233 -4.81 6.37 -12.00
C THR A 233 -3.96 5.70 -10.92
N GLU A 234 -2.64 5.64 -11.11
CA GLU A 234 -1.74 4.99 -10.15
C GLU A 234 -1.72 5.71 -8.79
N THR A 235 -1.61 7.04 -8.79
CA THR A 235 -1.56 7.81 -7.54
C THR A 235 -2.89 7.77 -6.81
N ALA A 236 -4.01 7.83 -7.53
CA ALA A 236 -5.35 7.67 -6.96
C ALA A 236 -5.51 6.28 -6.34
N GLY A 237 -5.15 5.23 -7.08
CA GLY A 237 -5.21 3.86 -6.60
C GLY A 237 -4.35 3.62 -5.35
N GLN A 238 -3.16 4.21 -5.28
CA GLN A 238 -2.35 4.13 -4.06
C GLN A 238 -3.02 4.83 -2.87
N LEU A 239 -3.56 6.02 -3.06
CA LEU A 239 -4.20 6.80 -1.99
C LEU A 239 -5.48 6.11 -1.49
N LEU A 240 -6.26 5.53 -2.42
CA LEU A 240 -7.42 4.68 -2.09
C LEU A 240 -6.98 3.47 -1.27
N VAL A 241 -6.00 2.69 -1.73
CA VAL A 241 -5.45 1.54 -0.97
C VAL A 241 -4.91 1.96 0.41
N THR A 242 -4.37 3.18 0.51
CA THR A 242 -3.88 3.71 1.79
C THR A 242 -5.03 3.95 2.75
N ALA A 243 -6.13 4.53 2.27
CA ALA A 243 -7.32 4.85 3.06
C ALA A 243 -8.22 3.63 3.34
N ASP A 244 -8.34 2.72 2.38
CA ASP A 244 -9.25 1.56 2.32
C ASP A 244 -10.72 1.90 2.06
N ASP A 245 -11.57 0.87 1.97
CA ASP A 245 -13.03 1.00 1.73
C ASP A 245 -13.78 1.60 2.95
N ASN A 246 -13.14 1.65 4.12
CA ASN A 246 -13.64 2.29 5.35
C ASN A 246 -12.81 3.53 5.75
N PRO A 247 -12.89 4.64 4.98
CA PRO A 247 -12.10 5.84 5.26
C PRO A 247 -12.50 6.54 6.56
N ASP A 248 -13.66 6.23 7.14
CA ASP A 248 -14.13 6.70 8.46
C ASP A 248 -13.20 6.33 9.61
N ARG A 249 -12.42 5.24 9.47
CA ARG A 249 -11.33 4.90 10.41
C ARG A 249 -10.28 6.01 10.52
N LEU A 250 -10.18 6.86 9.50
CA LEU A 250 -9.31 8.04 9.51
C LEU A 250 -10.08 9.20 10.15
N ALA A 251 -10.00 9.32 11.47
CA ALA A 251 -10.76 10.30 12.25
C ALA A 251 -10.55 11.79 11.85
N SER A 252 -9.51 12.11 11.07
CA SER A 252 -9.27 13.48 10.60
C SER A 252 -8.32 13.57 9.41
N GLU A 253 -8.32 14.73 8.75
CA GLU A 253 -7.31 15.15 7.78
C GLU A 253 -5.88 15.02 8.32
N ALA A 254 -5.70 15.35 9.61
CA ALA A 254 -4.40 15.25 10.26
C ALA A 254 -3.94 13.80 10.43
N SER A 255 -4.87 12.90 10.76
CA SER A 255 -4.62 11.45 10.81
C SER A 255 -4.18 10.91 9.44
N PHE A 256 -4.90 11.26 8.37
CA PHE A 256 -4.54 10.82 7.02
C PHE A 256 -3.18 11.35 6.55
N ALA A 257 -2.88 12.62 6.82
CA ALA A 257 -1.59 13.19 6.48
C ALA A 257 -0.45 12.58 7.32
N HIS A 258 -0.70 12.21 8.58
CA HIS A 258 0.24 11.45 9.39
C HIS A 258 0.49 10.06 8.80
N LEU A 259 -0.59 9.34 8.43
CA LEU A 259 -0.53 8.04 7.76
C LEU A 259 0.27 8.14 6.45
N CYS A 260 0.11 9.19 5.65
CA CYS A 260 0.87 9.40 4.42
C CYS A 260 2.30 9.93 4.63
N ALA A 261 2.79 10.01 5.88
CA ALA A 261 4.06 10.63 6.25
C ALA A 261 4.24 12.08 5.73
N ALA A 262 3.13 12.80 5.55
CA ALA A 262 3.08 14.19 5.10
C ALA A 262 2.96 15.19 6.27
N SER A 263 2.76 14.72 7.50
CA SER A 263 2.87 15.54 8.71
C SER A 263 4.34 15.68 9.14
N PRO A 264 4.86 16.90 9.32
CA PRO A 264 6.14 17.10 10.00
C PRO A 264 6.04 16.64 11.47
N VAL A 265 7.11 16.07 12.01
CA VAL A 265 7.17 15.65 13.42
C VAL A 265 7.97 16.70 14.20
N PRO A 266 7.45 17.23 15.31
CA PRO A 266 8.23 18.12 16.18
C PRO A 266 9.56 17.46 16.58
N ALA A 267 10.65 18.21 16.40
CA ALA A 267 12.02 17.81 16.75
C ALA A 267 12.74 19.03 17.35
N SER A 268 12.02 19.72 18.20
CA SER A 268 12.42 20.94 18.89
C SER A 268 12.98 20.57 20.27
N SER A 269 14.13 21.13 20.63
CA SER A 269 14.65 21.11 22.00
C SER A 269 14.99 22.53 22.42
N GLY A 270 14.31 23.07 23.43
CA GLY A 270 14.52 24.44 23.90
C GLY A 270 14.05 25.50 22.90
N ARG A 271 14.90 26.51 22.61
CA ARG A 271 14.54 27.75 21.88
C ARG A 271 14.43 27.62 20.35
N THR A 272 14.41 26.41 19.79
CA THR A 272 14.35 26.21 18.33
C THR A 272 13.10 25.44 17.94
N ASP A 273 12.24 26.03 17.11
CA ASP A 273 11.13 25.32 16.50
C ASP A 273 11.60 24.60 15.23
N ARG A 274 11.93 23.31 15.36
CA ARG A 274 12.40 22.47 14.26
C ARG A 274 11.49 21.28 14.09
N HIS A 275 11.11 21.02 12.84
CA HIS A 275 10.37 19.83 12.47
C HIS A 275 11.25 18.87 11.67
N ARG A 276 11.10 17.57 11.92
CA ARG A 276 11.74 16.49 11.16
C ARG A 276 10.76 15.75 10.26
N LEU A 277 11.30 15.01 9.30
CA LEU A 277 10.53 14.16 8.41
C LEU A 277 9.88 13.00 9.19
N ASN A 278 8.58 12.80 9.02
CA ASN A 278 7.92 11.57 9.49
C ASN A 278 8.47 10.37 8.70
N ARG A 279 9.06 9.40 9.42
CA ARG A 279 9.57 8.17 8.83
C ARG A 279 8.66 6.94 8.95
N GLY A 280 7.60 7.04 9.76
CA GLY A 280 6.74 5.91 10.13
C GLY A 280 5.49 5.70 9.27
N GLY A 281 5.07 6.68 8.47
CA GLY A 281 3.88 6.53 7.60
C GLY A 281 4.12 5.73 6.31
N ASP A 282 3.04 5.49 5.57
CA ASP A 282 3.02 4.83 4.27
C ASP A 282 3.89 5.58 3.25
N ARG A 283 4.98 4.93 2.86
CA ARG A 283 5.96 5.47 1.91
C ARG A 283 5.46 5.49 0.48
N GLN A 284 4.58 4.56 0.12
CA GLN A 284 3.98 4.53 -1.20
C GLN A 284 2.96 5.67 -1.33
N ALA A 285 2.15 5.92 -0.30
CA ALA A 285 1.28 7.10 -0.24
C ALA A 285 2.09 8.40 -0.32
N ASN A 286 3.21 8.49 0.42
CA ASN A 286 4.07 9.67 0.36
C ASN A 286 4.69 9.90 -1.02
N ARG A 287 5.04 8.82 -1.72
CA ARG A 287 5.49 8.86 -3.12
C ARG A 287 4.37 9.32 -4.05
N ALA A 288 3.14 8.85 -3.86
CA ALA A 288 1.99 9.31 -4.64
C ALA A 288 1.77 10.82 -4.47
N LEU A 289 1.77 11.33 -3.23
CA LEU A 289 1.72 12.76 -2.95
C LEU A 289 2.90 13.51 -3.59
N HIS A 290 4.10 12.93 -3.57
CA HIS A 290 5.26 13.53 -4.23
C HIS A 290 5.06 13.70 -5.74
N THR A 291 4.58 12.66 -6.41
CA THR A 291 4.29 12.68 -7.85
C THR A 291 3.23 13.73 -8.19
N ILE A 292 2.14 13.79 -7.42
CA ILE A 292 1.09 14.81 -7.62
C ILE A 292 1.68 16.23 -7.52
N VAL A 293 2.48 16.50 -6.48
CA VAL A 293 3.13 17.81 -6.31
C VAL A 293 4.08 18.13 -7.48
N LEU A 294 4.89 17.17 -7.95
CA LEU A 294 5.77 17.38 -9.11
C LEU A 294 4.99 17.81 -10.36
N VAL A 295 3.86 17.15 -10.63
CA VAL A 295 3.00 17.47 -11.77
C VAL A 295 2.36 18.85 -11.59
N ARG A 296 1.82 19.14 -10.41
CA ARG A 296 1.20 20.45 -10.11
C ARG A 296 2.19 21.60 -10.20
N MET A 297 3.41 21.45 -9.70
CA MET A 297 4.44 22.49 -9.82
C MET A 297 4.79 22.82 -11.27
N ARG A 298 4.58 21.89 -12.21
CA ARG A 298 4.82 22.10 -13.63
C ARG A 298 3.61 22.67 -14.36
N HIS A 299 2.40 22.21 -14.02
CA HIS A 299 1.21 22.42 -14.85
C HIS A 299 0.07 23.18 -14.16
N ASP A 300 0.03 23.26 -12.84
CA ASP A 300 -1.04 23.94 -12.09
C ASP A 300 -0.64 25.38 -11.73
N PRO A 301 -1.31 26.41 -12.28
CA PRO A 301 -0.99 27.82 -12.00
C PRO A 301 -1.00 28.15 -10.50
N ARG A 302 -2.02 27.67 -9.76
CA ARG A 302 -2.16 27.94 -8.32
C ARG A 302 -0.96 27.43 -7.52
N THR A 303 -0.48 26.22 -7.84
CA THR A 303 0.71 25.65 -7.21
C THR A 303 1.98 26.43 -7.61
N ARG A 304 2.08 26.88 -8.86
CA ARG A 304 3.22 27.69 -9.32
C ARG A 304 3.30 29.03 -8.59
N ASP A 305 2.17 29.71 -8.41
CA ASP A 305 2.11 30.98 -7.68
C ASP A 305 2.48 30.79 -6.21
N TYR A 306 2.01 29.70 -5.60
CA TYR A 306 2.40 29.33 -4.24
C TYR A 306 3.93 29.10 -4.13
N VAL A 307 4.51 28.37 -5.07
CA VAL A 307 5.96 28.09 -5.10
C VAL A 307 6.74 29.39 -5.27
N ALA A 308 6.34 30.26 -6.21
CA ALA A 308 6.98 31.56 -6.43
C ALA A 308 6.96 32.42 -5.17
N ARG A 309 5.78 32.57 -4.55
CA ARG A 309 5.62 33.33 -3.31
C ARG A 309 6.48 32.77 -2.16
N ARG A 310 6.43 31.46 -1.90
CA ARG A 310 7.25 30.85 -0.82
C ARG A 310 8.75 30.93 -1.09
N THR A 311 9.16 30.92 -2.36
CA THR A 311 10.56 31.13 -2.74
C THR A 311 11.01 32.55 -2.43
N LEU A 312 10.17 33.55 -2.70
CA LEU A 312 10.42 34.96 -2.33
C LEU A 312 10.50 35.16 -0.81
N GLU A 313 9.73 34.39 -0.04
CA GLU A 313 9.80 34.36 1.43
C GLU A 313 11.05 33.62 1.98
N GLY A 314 11.94 33.12 1.11
CA GLY A 314 13.21 32.49 1.50
C GLY A 314 13.13 31.01 1.83
N LEU A 315 11.99 30.33 1.59
CA LEU A 315 11.89 28.89 1.84
C LEU A 315 12.67 28.09 0.80
N LYS A 316 13.37 27.04 1.26
CA LYS A 316 14.05 26.11 0.36
C LYS A 316 13.02 25.23 -0.35
N THR A 317 13.33 24.79 -1.57
CA THR A 317 12.46 23.91 -2.38
C THR A 317 11.95 22.69 -1.58
N LYS A 318 12.79 22.09 -0.74
CA LYS A 318 12.41 20.94 0.10
C LYS A 318 11.32 21.30 1.12
N ASP A 319 11.34 22.50 1.68
CA ASP A 319 10.36 22.97 2.65
C ASP A 319 9.02 23.27 1.96
N ILE A 320 9.08 23.95 0.80
CA ILE A 320 7.92 24.15 -0.09
C ILE A 320 7.27 22.81 -0.45
N PHE A 321 8.07 21.80 -0.80
CA PHE A 321 7.58 20.47 -1.14
C PHE A 321 6.82 19.80 0.01
N ARG A 322 7.28 19.99 1.26
CA ARG A 322 6.59 19.43 2.44
C ARG A 322 5.25 20.12 2.66
N CYS A 323 5.20 21.45 2.52
CA CYS A 323 3.95 22.20 2.60
C CYS A 323 2.95 21.74 1.53
N LEU A 324 3.40 21.61 0.28
CA LEU A 324 2.55 21.14 -0.83
C LEU A 324 2.05 19.72 -0.60
N LYS A 325 2.88 18.79 -0.13
CA LYS A 325 2.43 17.43 0.22
C LYS A 325 1.35 17.45 1.30
N ARG A 326 1.47 18.32 2.30
CA ARG A 326 0.44 18.46 3.34
C ARG A 326 -0.86 19.02 2.77
N PHE A 327 -0.80 20.01 1.88
CA PHE A 327 -2.00 20.55 1.22
C PHE A 327 -2.69 19.54 0.31
N VAL A 328 -1.92 18.78 -0.48
CA VAL A 328 -2.47 17.71 -1.32
C VAL A 328 -3.08 16.62 -0.45
N ALA A 329 -2.42 16.20 0.65
CA ALA A 329 -2.98 15.21 1.56
C ALA A 329 -4.34 15.65 2.13
N ARG A 330 -4.47 16.94 2.46
CA ARG A 330 -5.73 17.53 2.92
C ARG A 330 -6.84 17.46 1.88
N GLU A 331 -6.53 17.88 0.67
CA GLU A 331 -7.49 17.89 -0.43
C GLU A 331 -7.94 16.46 -0.77
N VAL A 332 -6.97 15.54 -0.90
CA VAL A 332 -7.22 14.11 -1.13
C VAL A 332 -8.11 13.51 -0.05
N TYR A 333 -7.86 13.81 1.23
CA TYR A 333 -8.68 13.29 2.34
C TYR A 333 -10.16 13.62 2.16
N ARG A 334 -10.50 14.85 1.75
CA ARG A 334 -11.91 15.25 1.53
C ARG A 334 -12.58 14.44 0.44
N HIS A 335 -11.87 14.18 -0.66
CA HIS A 335 -12.39 13.38 -1.78
C HIS A 335 -12.48 11.89 -1.43
N LEU A 336 -11.56 11.38 -0.64
CA LEU A 336 -11.63 10.02 -0.12
C LEU A 336 -12.85 9.86 0.77
N THR A 337 -13.07 10.75 1.75
CA THR A 337 -14.24 10.62 2.63
C THR A 337 -15.57 10.81 1.90
N SER A 338 -15.66 11.74 0.93
CA SER A 338 -16.91 11.95 0.18
C SER A 338 -17.28 10.77 -0.72
N ALA A 339 -16.28 10.04 -1.24
CA ALA A 339 -16.51 8.92 -2.15
C ALA A 339 -17.24 7.75 -1.48
N PHE A 340 -17.09 7.58 -0.15
CA PHE A 340 -17.66 6.45 0.59
C PHE A 340 -18.83 6.83 1.50
N THR A 341 -19.08 8.12 1.76
CA THR A 341 -20.22 8.58 2.57
C THR A 341 -21.48 8.90 1.76
N GLY A 342 -21.45 8.75 0.43
CA GLY A 342 -22.57 9.12 -0.45
C GLY A 342 -22.85 10.64 -0.49
N ALA A 343 -22.04 11.45 0.17
CA ALA A 343 -22.19 12.90 0.18
C ALA A 343 -21.70 13.50 -1.15
N PRO A 344 -22.44 14.47 -1.74
CA PRO A 344 -21.99 15.14 -2.95
C PRO A 344 -20.61 15.76 -2.71
N GLY A 345 -19.66 15.44 -3.59
CA GLY A 345 -18.26 15.85 -3.46
C GLY A 345 -18.13 17.37 -3.30
N PRO A 346 -17.12 17.86 -2.56
CA PRO A 346 -16.92 19.29 -2.38
C PRO A 346 -16.67 19.96 -3.73
N SER A 347 -17.46 21.01 -4.01
CA SER A 347 -17.28 21.86 -5.20
C SER A 347 -15.85 22.41 -5.23
N PRO A 348 -15.19 22.51 -6.40
CA PRO A 348 -13.84 23.05 -6.47
C PRO A 348 -13.86 24.47 -5.92
N ALA A 349 -13.18 24.71 -4.80
CA ALA A 349 -13.07 26.05 -4.24
C ALA A 349 -12.37 26.96 -5.26
N ALA A 350 -13.07 28.01 -5.68
CA ALA A 350 -12.63 29.07 -6.57
C ALA A 350 -11.35 29.77 -6.07
#